data_AF-A0A519UGN0-F1
#
_entry.id   AF-A0A519UGN0-F1
#
_cell.length_a   1.000
_cell.length_b   1.000
_cell.length_c   1.000
_cell.angle_alpha   90.00
_cell.angle_beta   90.00
_cell.angle_gamma   90.00
#
_symmetry.space_group_name_H-M   'P 1'
#
loop_
_entity.id
_entity.type
_entity.pdbx_description
1 polymer ?
#
loop_
_entity_poly.entity_id
_entity_poly.type
_entity_poly.pdbx_seq_one_letter_code
_entity_poly.pdbx_strand_id
1 'polypeptide(L)'
;MPFSDHRHEFTSEAIRKRMAQHMLHLWGVKSLSSIDPFARLVMETLASELNKLSHELLNAEVGLLNRLASLLTPDLLTVPRPAHAVAWVQPADAMAYLAPTNSLFFTKRMASKPYGELDTRRDIFLGAVDTVKLLHGRVAWLAAGNALHKTDAEGDKILAHHTDPGQKLPPHSLWLGLDMHPDLTSLDRLGFYVELPNVAEPEPLFDLLQLGRWSLNGQPLAAH
;
A
#
# COMPACT_ATOMS: atom_id res chain seq x y z
N MET A 1 2.02 20.80 -22.95
CA MET A 1 0.98 21.54 -22.19
C MET A 1 0.88 22.94 -22.78
N PRO A 2 -0.31 23.46 -23.08
CA PRO A 2 -0.46 24.73 -23.82
C PRO A 2 -0.23 26.00 -22.98
N PHE A 3 0.03 25.88 -21.66
CA PHE A 3 0.14 27.04 -20.75
C PHE A 3 1.58 27.40 -20.32
N SER A 4 2.59 26.65 -20.77
CA SER A 4 3.99 26.91 -20.41
C SER A 4 4.62 28.08 -21.16
N ASP A 5 4.02 28.52 -22.28
CA ASP A 5 4.68 29.39 -23.26
C ASP A 5 4.75 30.88 -22.82
N HIS A 6 3.80 31.34 -22.01
CA HIS A 6 3.69 32.76 -21.64
C HIS A 6 4.45 33.14 -20.35
N ARG A 7 5.12 32.20 -19.66
CA ARG A 7 5.79 32.48 -18.38
C ARG A 7 6.91 33.52 -18.50
N HIS A 8 7.58 33.57 -19.66
CA HIS A 8 8.65 34.52 -19.94
C HIS A 8 8.14 35.98 -20.04
N GLU A 9 6.86 36.16 -20.36
CA GLU A 9 6.25 37.49 -20.47
C GLU A 9 6.01 38.14 -19.10
N PHE A 10 5.86 37.34 -18.04
CA PHE A 10 5.59 37.81 -16.69
C PHE A 10 6.86 38.06 -15.86
N THR A 11 8.04 38.05 -16.49
CA THR A 11 9.28 38.44 -15.82
C THR A 11 9.28 39.93 -15.50
N SER A 12 9.87 40.30 -14.36
CA SER A 12 9.99 41.69 -13.89
C SER A 12 10.57 42.62 -14.98
N GLU A 13 11.56 42.14 -15.73
CA GLU A 13 12.16 42.90 -16.83
C GLU A 13 11.23 43.06 -18.03
N ALA A 14 10.48 42.02 -18.41
CA ALA A 14 9.52 42.10 -19.52
C ALA A 14 8.33 43.01 -19.17
N ILE A 15 7.84 42.95 -17.93
CA ILE A 15 6.78 43.84 -17.43
C ILE A 15 7.27 45.28 -17.43
N ARG A 16 8.45 45.55 -16.85
CA ARG A 16 9.05 46.89 -16.81
C ARG A 16 9.29 47.46 -18.21
N LYS A 17 9.80 46.64 -19.13
CA LYS A 17 10.04 47.04 -20.54
C LYS A 17 8.74 47.39 -21.26
N ARG A 18 7.67 46.61 -21.07
CA ARG A 18 6.34 46.89 -21.65
C ARG A 18 5.72 48.16 -21.08
N MET A 19 5.76 48.35 -19.76
CA MET A 19 5.26 49.58 -19.14
C MET A 19 6.05 50.82 -19.58
N ALA A 20 7.37 50.69 -19.67
CA ALA A 20 8.24 51.75 -20.17
C ALA A 20 7.88 52.16 -21.61
N GLN A 21 7.68 51.19 -22.51
CA GLN A 21 7.23 51.46 -23.87
C GLN A 21 5.85 52.14 -23.91
N HIS A 22 4.92 51.70 -23.05
CA HIS A 22 3.60 52.28 -22.94
C HIS A 22 3.64 53.74 -22.45
N MET A 23 4.47 54.04 -21.44
CA MET A 23 4.65 55.40 -20.95
C MET A 23 5.28 56.33 -22.00
N LEU A 24 6.33 55.88 -22.68
CA LEU A 24 6.96 56.66 -23.75
C LEU A 24 5.94 57.03 -24.83
N HIS A 25 5.07 56.08 -25.18
CA HIS A 25 4.00 56.30 -26.15
C HIS A 25 2.92 57.26 -25.64
N LEU A 26 2.41 57.05 -24.42
CA LEU A 26 1.36 57.89 -23.80
C LEU A 26 1.79 59.34 -23.62
N TRP A 27 3.04 59.56 -23.20
CA TRP A 27 3.59 60.90 -22.98
C TRP A 27 4.21 61.52 -24.23
N GLY A 28 4.28 60.79 -25.35
CA GLY A 28 4.85 61.30 -26.61
C GLY A 28 6.35 61.62 -26.53
N VAL A 29 7.08 60.99 -25.61
CA VAL A 29 8.49 61.27 -25.34
C VAL A 29 9.39 60.13 -25.80
N LYS A 30 10.61 60.48 -26.22
CA LYS A 30 11.58 59.51 -26.77
C LYS A 30 12.43 58.81 -25.70
N SER A 31 12.44 59.32 -24.48
CA SER A 31 13.28 58.80 -23.39
C SER A 31 12.58 58.85 -22.04
N LEU A 32 12.76 57.80 -21.22
CA LEU A 32 12.27 57.78 -19.85
C LEU A 32 12.95 58.87 -18.99
N SER A 33 14.13 59.35 -19.37
CA SER A 33 14.80 60.45 -18.68
C SER A 33 14.03 61.77 -18.74
N SER A 34 13.15 61.93 -19.72
CA SER A 34 12.30 63.13 -19.90
C SER A 34 10.94 63.05 -19.20
N ILE A 35 10.61 61.89 -18.62
CA ILE A 35 9.40 61.70 -17.83
C ILE A 35 9.66 62.21 -16.41
N ASP A 36 8.66 62.83 -15.78
CA ASP A 36 8.71 63.25 -14.38
C ASP A 36 9.23 62.11 -13.46
N PRO A 37 10.23 62.35 -12.59
CA PRO A 37 10.75 61.34 -11.66
C PRO A 37 9.68 60.67 -10.80
N PHE A 38 8.62 61.38 -10.41
CA PHE A 38 7.52 60.77 -9.66
C PHE A 38 6.73 59.76 -10.51
N ALA A 39 6.40 60.10 -11.75
CA ALA A 39 5.73 59.18 -12.67
C ALA A 39 6.59 57.93 -12.97
N ARG A 40 7.92 58.07 -13.02
CA ARG A 40 8.84 56.93 -13.13
C ARG A 40 8.78 56.02 -11.89
N LEU A 41 8.78 56.59 -10.69
CA LEU A 41 8.65 55.82 -9.44
C LEU A 41 7.31 55.07 -9.38
N VAL A 42 6.22 55.72 -9.78
CA VAL A 42 4.89 55.07 -9.87
C VAL A 42 4.91 53.91 -10.86
N MET A 43 5.56 54.06 -12.02
CA MET A 43 5.68 52.94 -12.97
C MET A 43 6.52 51.79 -12.43
N GLU A 44 7.65 52.09 -11.78
CA GLU A 44 8.51 51.05 -11.22
C GLU A 44 7.82 50.27 -10.08
N THR A 45 7.08 50.98 -9.23
CA THR A 45 6.29 50.36 -8.16
C THR A 45 5.14 49.54 -8.73
N LEU A 46 4.40 50.05 -9.71
CA LEU A 46 3.33 49.32 -10.39
C LEU A 46 3.85 48.06 -11.11
N ALA A 47 5.02 48.15 -11.76
CA ALA A 47 5.67 47.01 -12.40
C ALA A 47 6.04 45.92 -11.38
N SER A 48 6.51 46.33 -10.21
CA SER A 48 6.83 45.42 -9.10
C SER A 48 5.57 44.73 -8.54
N GLU A 49 4.49 45.49 -8.31
CA GLU A 49 3.22 44.93 -7.82
C GLU A 49 2.56 44.01 -8.84
N LEU A 50 2.60 44.35 -10.13
CA LEU A 50 2.08 43.47 -11.18
C LEU A 50 2.89 42.16 -11.28
N ASN A 51 4.20 42.24 -11.09
CA ASN A 51 5.06 41.05 -11.03
C ASN A 51 4.70 40.15 -9.84
N LYS A 52 4.44 40.72 -8.66
CA LYS A 52 3.98 39.97 -7.48
C LYS A 52 2.63 39.29 -7.73
N LEU A 53 1.65 40.03 -8.26
CA LEU A 53 0.33 39.48 -8.62
C LEU A 53 0.44 38.34 -9.63
N SER A 54 1.33 38.45 -10.61
CA SER A 54 1.55 37.36 -11.56
C SER A 54 2.13 36.11 -10.89
N HIS A 55 3.04 36.27 -9.93
CA HIS A 55 3.55 35.13 -9.17
C HIS A 55 2.48 34.50 -8.28
N GLU A 56 1.63 35.32 -7.65
CA GLU A 56 0.49 34.82 -6.87
C GLU A 56 -0.50 34.03 -7.74
N LEU A 57 -0.80 34.51 -8.95
CA LEU A 57 -1.67 33.81 -9.90
C LEU A 57 -1.08 32.45 -10.32
N LEU A 58 0.21 32.40 -10.65
CA LEU A 58 0.89 31.15 -11.00
C LEU A 58 0.88 30.16 -9.84
N ASN A 59 1.10 30.64 -8.61
CA ASN A 59 1.03 29.80 -7.42
C ASN A 59 -0.41 29.27 -7.18
N ALA A 60 -1.42 30.11 -7.42
CA ALA A 60 -2.83 29.72 -7.33
C ALA A 60 -3.18 28.65 -8.37
N GLU A 61 -2.70 28.78 -9.61
CA GLU A 61 -2.89 27.79 -10.68
C GLU A 61 -2.31 26.42 -10.29
N VAL A 62 -1.08 26.39 -9.75
CA VAL A 62 -0.46 25.16 -9.24
C VAL A 62 -1.27 24.57 -8.10
N GLY A 63 -1.76 25.39 -7.17
CA GLY A 63 -2.62 24.94 -6.07
C GLY A 63 -3.93 24.33 -6.57
N LEU A 64 -4.55 24.95 -7.58
CA LEU A 64 -5.80 24.48 -8.18
C LEU A 64 -5.59 23.16 -8.92
N LEU A 65 -4.49 23.03 -9.68
CA LEU A 65 -4.10 21.79 -10.34
C LEU A 65 -3.88 20.65 -9.33
N ASN A 66 -3.15 20.91 -8.25
CA ASN A 66 -2.93 19.93 -7.19
C ASN A 66 -4.25 19.48 -6.54
N ARG A 67 -5.18 20.41 -6.33
CA ARG A 67 -6.50 20.10 -5.76
C ARG A 67 -7.37 19.29 -6.71
N LEU A 68 -7.34 19.59 -8.00
CA LEU A 68 -8.01 18.78 -9.02
C LEU A 68 -7.39 17.39 -9.10
N ALA A 69 -6.06 17.29 -9.09
CA ALA A 69 -5.37 16.02 -9.07
C ALA A 69 -5.73 15.19 -7.83
N SER A 70 -5.81 15.80 -6.64
CA SER A 70 -6.23 15.09 -5.42
C SER A 70 -7.70 14.66 -5.45
N LEU A 71 -8.59 15.43 -6.09
CA LEU A 71 -10.00 15.04 -6.24
C LEU A 71 -10.20 13.91 -7.26
N LEU A 72 -9.38 13.88 -8.31
CA LEU A 72 -9.46 12.88 -9.37
C LEU A 72 -8.70 11.59 -9.02
N THR A 73 -7.76 11.64 -8.09
CA THR A 73 -7.01 10.47 -7.64
C THR A 73 -7.68 9.91 -6.39
N PRO A 74 -8.16 8.65 -6.40
CA PRO A 74 -8.71 8.01 -5.21
C PRO A 74 -7.71 8.06 -4.05
N ASP A 75 -8.15 8.50 -2.87
CA ASP A 75 -7.29 8.57 -1.66
C ASP A 75 -6.62 7.22 -1.34
N LEU A 76 -7.28 6.11 -1.69
CA LEU A 76 -6.73 4.75 -1.55
C LEU A 76 -5.41 4.52 -2.30
N LEU A 77 -5.11 5.31 -3.34
CA LEU A 77 -3.87 5.22 -4.11
C LEU A 77 -2.76 6.15 -3.59
N THR A 78 -3.09 7.10 -2.71
CA THR A 78 -2.14 8.11 -2.18
C THR A 78 -1.84 7.93 -0.69
N VAL A 79 -2.63 7.14 0.03
CA VAL A 79 -2.43 6.87 1.46
C VAL A 79 -1.32 5.85 1.70
N PRO A 80 -0.42 6.07 2.68
CA PRO A 80 0.56 5.07 3.08
C PRO A 80 -0.14 3.80 3.59
N ARG A 81 0.16 2.65 2.98
CA ARG A 81 -0.36 1.36 3.46
C ARG A 81 0.44 0.93 4.69
N PRO A 82 -0.21 0.67 5.84
CA PRO A 82 0.49 0.22 7.03
C PRO A 82 1.14 -1.15 6.78
N ALA A 83 2.24 -1.40 7.48
CA ALA A 83 2.87 -2.71 7.47
C ALA A 83 1.88 -3.75 8.00
N HIS A 84 1.75 -4.86 7.27
CA HIS A 84 0.91 -5.99 7.62
C HIS A 84 1.72 -7.27 7.40
N ALA A 85 1.37 -8.30 8.15
CA ALA A 85 1.98 -9.62 8.02
C ALA A 85 0.96 -10.67 8.45
N VAL A 86 1.19 -11.90 8.01
CA VAL A 86 0.52 -13.08 8.55
C VAL A 86 1.49 -13.74 9.51
N ALA A 87 1.02 -14.02 10.72
CA ALA A 87 1.82 -14.67 11.75
C ALA A 87 1.19 -16.04 12.08
N TRP A 88 2.04 -17.06 12.14
CA TRP A 88 1.67 -18.34 12.70
C TRP A 88 1.88 -18.29 14.22
N VAL A 89 0.82 -18.51 14.99
CA VAL A 89 0.83 -18.45 16.46
C VAL A 89 0.23 -19.73 17.01
N GLN A 90 0.99 -20.44 17.83
CA GLN A 90 0.53 -21.63 18.54
C GLN A 90 0.29 -21.29 20.01
N PRO A 91 -0.95 -21.47 20.53
CA PRO A 91 -1.24 -21.22 21.93
C PRO A 91 -0.61 -22.30 22.81
N ALA A 92 -0.30 -21.95 24.07
CA ALA A 92 0.22 -22.90 25.05
C ALA A 92 -0.85 -23.93 25.47
N ASP A 93 -2.06 -23.45 25.76
CA ASP A 93 -3.22 -24.29 26.06
C ASP A 93 -3.89 -24.82 24.78
N ALA A 94 -4.82 -25.76 24.93
CA ALA A 94 -5.60 -26.31 23.83
C ALA A 94 -6.25 -25.24 22.94
N MET A 95 -6.68 -24.13 23.54
CA MET A 95 -7.25 -22.98 22.85
C MET A 95 -6.91 -21.67 23.57
N ALA A 96 -6.81 -20.58 22.81
CA ALA A 96 -6.65 -19.23 23.35
C ALA A 96 -7.36 -18.19 22.47
N TYR A 97 -7.51 -16.98 22.98
CA TYR A 97 -7.99 -15.84 22.20
C TYR A 97 -6.88 -14.79 22.09
N LEU A 98 -6.59 -14.37 20.86
CA LEU A 98 -5.67 -13.28 20.58
C LEU A 98 -6.48 -12.03 20.26
N ALA A 99 -6.56 -11.10 21.20
CA ALA A 99 -7.25 -9.82 21.00
C ALA A 99 -6.34 -8.79 20.29
N PRO A 100 -6.90 -7.74 19.66
CA PRO A 100 -6.12 -6.66 19.06
C PRO A 100 -5.22 -5.91 20.06
N THR A 101 -5.55 -5.96 21.35
CA THR A 101 -4.74 -5.43 22.45
C THR A 101 -3.46 -6.22 22.70
N ASN A 102 -3.38 -7.46 22.21
CA ASN A 102 -2.22 -8.31 22.36
C ASN A 102 -1.26 -8.02 21.19
N SER A 103 -0.16 -7.33 21.48
CA SER A 103 0.86 -7.04 20.48
C SER A 103 1.81 -8.23 20.30
N LEU A 104 1.95 -8.69 19.07
CA LEU A 104 3.07 -9.52 18.64
C LEU A 104 4.22 -8.61 18.25
N PHE A 105 5.46 -9.02 18.51
CA PHE A 105 6.62 -8.25 18.09
C PHE A 105 7.72 -9.14 17.51
N PHE A 106 8.50 -8.56 16.60
CA PHE A 106 9.73 -9.16 16.12
C PHE A 106 10.80 -8.08 15.96
N THR A 107 12.05 -8.45 16.22
CA THR A 107 13.17 -7.53 16.09
C THR A 107 13.76 -7.63 14.69
N LYS A 108 13.72 -6.53 13.94
CA LYS A 108 14.36 -6.44 12.62
C LYS A 108 15.61 -5.58 12.69
N ARG A 109 16.66 -6.02 11.99
CA ARG A 109 17.83 -5.17 11.71
C ARG A 109 17.53 -4.25 10.54
N MET A 110 17.76 -2.96 10.71
CA MET A 110 17.48 -1.92 9.74
C MET A 110 18.66 -0.97 9.65
N ALA A 111 18.88 -0.37 8.48
CA ALA A 111 19.88 0.66 8.31
C ALA A 111 19.35 2.00 8.85
N SER A 112 20.14 2.69 9.66
CA SER A 112 19.83 4.04 10.16
C SER A 112 19.81 5.09 9.04
N LYS A 113 20.52 4.82 7.93
CA LYS A 113 20.64 5.70 6.77
C LYS A 113 20.16 5.00 5.49
N PRO A 114 19.59 5.74 4.51
CA PRO A 114 19.34 5.19 3.18
C PRO A 114 20.61 4.58 2.59
N TYR A 115 20.53 3.33 2.13
CA TYR A 115 21.67 2.57 1.57
C TYR A 115 22.86 2.33 2.52
N GLY A 116 22.65 2.43 3.84
CA GLY A 116 23.67 2.15 4.86
C GLY A 116 23.71 0.68 5.33
N GLU A 117 24.67 0.37 6.20
CA GLU A 117 24.73 -0.93 6.85
C GLU A 117 23.59 -1.14 7.86
N LEU A 118 23.22 -2.40 8.10
CA LEU A 118 22.19 -2.80 9.06
C LEU A 118 22.69 -2.63 10.52
N ASP A 119 22.81 -1.39 10.96
CA ASP A 119 23.41 -0.98 12.23
C ASP A 119 22.41 -0.89 13.40
N THR A 120 21.11 -0.82 13.10
CA THR A 120 20.08 -0.56 14.11
C THR A 120 19.16 -1.77 14.26
N ARG A 121 18.81 -2.13 15.50
CA ARG A 121 17.74 -3.08 15.80
C ARG A 121 16.48 -2.31 16.21
N ARG A 122 15.36 -2.63 15.58
CA ARG A 122 14.05 -2.05 15.90
C ARG A 122 13.06 -3.18 16.14
N ASP A 123 12.31 -3.05 17.22
CA ASP A 123 11.16 -3.90 17.47
C ASP A 123 9.97 -3.37 16.69
N ILE A 124 9.39 -4.24 15.87
CA ILE A 124 8.19 -3.97 15.09
C ILE A 124 7.05 -4.68 15.79
N PHE A 125 6.03 -3.92 16.17
CA PHE A 125 4.84 -4.41 16.84
C PHE A 125 3.68 -4.51 15.86
N LEU A 126 3.00 -5.65 15.86
CA LEU A 126 1.81 -5.92 15.06
C LEU A 126 0.71 -6.44 15.99
N GLY A 127 -0.49 -5.88 15.87
CA GLY A 127 -1.68 -6.38 16.53
C GLY A 127 -2.47 -7.29 15.59
N ALA A 128 -3.26 -8.20 16.15
CA ALA A 128 -4.27 -8.91 15.37
C ALA A 128 -5.32 -7.92 14.84
N VAL A 129 -5.82 -8.15 13.62
CA VAL A 129 -6.84 -7.29 12.98
C VAL A 129 -8.15 -7.31 13.76
N ASP A 130 -8.47 -8.45 14.38
CA ASP A 130 -9.63 -8.66 15.24
C ASP A 130 -9.27 -9.71 16.31
N THR A 131 -10.22 -10.02 17.20
CA THR A 131 -10.10 -11.10 18.18
C THR A 131 -10.16 -12.45 17.48
N VAL A 132 -9.02 -13.14 17.40
CA VAL A 132 -8.90 -14.44 16.73
C VAL A 132 -8.88 -15.56 17.76
N LYS A 133 -9.71 -16.59 17.53
CA LYS A 133 -9.67 -17.85 18.30
C LYS A 133 -8.50 -18.70 17.76
N LEU A 134 -7.50 -18.94 18.59
CA LEU A 134 -6.38 -19.80 18.28
C LEU A 134 -6.67 -21.21 18.81
N LEU A 135 -6.48 -22.21 17.95
CA LEU A 135 -6.56 -23.62 18.32
C LEU A 135 -5.16 -24.21 18.28
N HIS A 136 -4.77 -24.95 19.32
CA HIS A 136 -3.49 -25.64 19.35
C HIS A 136 -3.52 -26.82 18.38
N GLY A 137 -2.95 -26.60 17.20
CA GLY A 137 -2.79 -27.65 16.21
C GLY A 137 -2.05 -27.18 14.98
N ARG A 138 -1.81 -28.12 14.08
CA ARG A 138 -1.10 -27.89 12.82
C ARG A 138 -1.63 -28.81 11.72
N VAL A 139 -1.40 -28.42 10.47
CA VAL A 139 -1.57 -29.32 9.33
C VAL A 139 -0.32 -30.20 9.24
N ALA A 140 -0.41 -31.44 9.70
CA ALA A 140 0.70 -32.39 9.68
C ALA A 140 0.86 -33.08 8.32
N TRP A 141 -0.23 -33.25 7.58
CA TRP A 141 -0.24 -33.93 6.28
C TRP A 141 -1.11 -33.20 5.28
N LEU A 142 -0.71 -33.26 4.01
CA LEU A 142 -1.44 -32.70 2.88
C LEU A 142 -1.37 -33.66 1.70
N ALA A 143 -2.52 -34.06 1.16
CA ALA A 143 -2.58 -34.97 0.02
C ALA A 143 -3.46 -34.41 -1.09
N ALA A 144 -2.95 -34.42 -2.33
CA ALA A 144 -3.67 -34.00 -3.52
C ALA A 144 -3.12 -34.73 -4.74
N GLY A 145 -4.00 -35.13 -5.66
CA GLY A 145 -3.62 -35.84 -6.88
C GLY A 145 -2.87 -37.14 -6.57
N ASN A 146 -1.58 -37.19 -6.93
CA ASN A 146 -0.72 -38.36 -6.71
C ASN A 146 0.34 -38.15 -5.62
N ALA A 147 0.28 -37.06 -4.86
CA ALA A 147 1.33 -36.70 -3.90
C ALA A 147 0.79 -36.56 -2.48
N LEU A 148 1.53 -37.14 -1.54
CA LEU A 148 1.37 -36.98 -0.10
C LEU A 148 2.56 -36.21 0.44
N HIS A 149 2.28 -35.08 1.08
CA HIS A 149 3.26 -34.24 1.73
C HIS A 149 3.08 -34.31 3.25
N LYS A 150 4.19 -34.30 3.96
CA LYS A 150 4.26 -34.10 5.40
C LYS A 150 4.75 -32.69 5.66
N THR A 151 4.16 -32.01 6.63
CA THR A 151 4.66 -30.72 7.10
C THR A 151 5.66 -30.94 8.22
N ASP A 152 6.82 -30.27 8.15
CA ASP A 152 7.80 -30.31 9.23
C ASP A 152 7.45 -29.35 10.39
N ALA A 153 8.41 -29.08 11.27
CA ALA A 153 8.22 -28.19 12.42
C ALA A 153 8.25 -26.70 12.04
N GLU A 154 8.86 -26.36 10.90
CA GLU A 154 9.01 -24.99 10.40
C GLU A 154 7.84 -24.59 9.48
N GLY A 155 7.03 -25.58 9.05
CA GLY A 155 5.88 -25.39 8.17
C GLY A 155 6.17 -25.77 6.71
N ASP A 156 7.37 -26.29 6.42
CA ASP A 156 7.77 -26.67 5.08
C ASP A 156 7.14 -28.01 4.66
N LYS A 157 6.80 -28.10 3.38
CA LYS A 157 6.17 -29.28 2.78
C LYS A 157 7.25 -30.22 2.27
N ILE A 158 7.37 -31.38 2.90
CA ILE A 158 8.26 -32.45 2.49
C ILE A 158 7.44 -33.51 1.77
N LEU A 159 7.84 -33.88 0.55
CA LEU A 159 7.20 -34.99 -0.15
C LEU A 159 7.48 -36.30 0.60
N ALA A 160 6.42 -36.93 1.11
CA ALA A 160 6.50 -38.18 1.86
C ALA A 160 6.27 -39.40 0.97
N HIS A 161 5.34 -39.30 0.02
CA HIS A 161 5.01 -40.42 -0.85
C HIS A 161 4.34 -39.98 -2.16
N HIS A 162 4.50 -40.81 -3.19
CA HIS A 162 3.72 -40.74 -4.42
C HIS A 162 2.88 -41.99 -4.56
N THR A 163 1.65 -41.84 -5.03
CA THR A 163 0.79 -42.99 -5.35
C THR A 163 1.36 -43.78 -6.52
N ASP A 164 1.01 -45.06 -6.58
CA ASP A 164 1.37 -45.93 -7.69
C ASP A 164 0.83 -45.41 -9.03
N PRO A 165 1.49 -45.75 -10.15
CA PRO A 165 1.02 -45.37 -11.49
C PRO A 165 -0.45 -45.75 -11.70
N GLY A 166 -1.27 -44.76 -12.07
CA GLY A 166 -2.71 -44.94 -12.32
C GLY A 166 -3.60 -44.78 -11.09
N GLN A 167 -3.05 -44.79 -9.87
CA GLN A 167 -3.80 -44.44 -8.66
C GLN A 167 -3.64 -42.95 -8.39
N LYS A 168 -4.76 -42.23 -8.27
CA LYS A 168 -4.77 -40.80 -7.90
C LYS A 168 -5.96 -40.55 -6.99
N LEU A 169 -5.80 -39.59 -6.08
CA LEU A 169 -6.91 -39.02 -5.34
C LEU A 169 -7.89 -38.35 -6.31
N PRO A 170 -9.18 -38.24 -5.93
CA PRO A 170 -10.18 -37.57 -6.75
C PRO A 170 -9.71 -36.17 -7.19
N PRO A 171 -9.96 -35.78 -8.45
CA PRO A 171 -9.61 -34.45 -8.92
C PRO A 171 -10.38 -33.39 -8.12
N HIS A 172 -9.80 -32.18 -8.05
CA HIS A 172 -10.39 -31.05 -7.30
C HIS A 172 -10.63 -31.33 -5.81
N SER A 173 -9.88 -32.27 -5.22
CA SER A 173 -9.91 -32.57 -3.80
C SER A 173 -8.56 -32.30 -3.14
N LEU A 174 -8.61 -31.74 -1.93
CA LEU A 174 -7.47 -31.51 -1.06
C LEU A 174 -7.77 -32.17 0.28
N TRP A 175 -6.89 -33.08 0.70
CA TRP A 175 -6.99 -33.78 1.97
C TRP A 175 -5.99 -33.18 2.95
N LEU A 176 -6.48 -32.83 4.14
CA LEU A 176 -5.67 -32.25 5.22
C LEU A 176 -5.67 -33.19 6.42
N GLY A 177 -4.49 -33.60 6.86
CA GLY A 177 -4.30 -34.29 8.12
C GLY A 177 -3.95 -33.29 9.21
N LEU A 178 -4.84 -33.14 10.17
CA LEU A 178 -4.68 -32.21 11.29
C LEU A 178 -4.10 -32.96 12.50
N ASP A 179 -3.09 -32.36 13.12
CA ASP A 179 -2.51 -32.78 14.39
C ASP A 179 -2.92 -31.73 15.42
N MET A 180 -3.87 -32.10 16.28
CA MET A 180 -4.58 -31.18 17.19
C MET A 180 -4.33 -31.62 18.63
N HIS A 181 -4.32 -30.66 19.55
CA HIS A 181 -4.17 -30.93 20.98
C HIS A 181 -5.29 -31.88 21.48
N PRO A 182 -4.97 -32.91 22.28
CA PRO A 182 -5.93 -33.96 22.67
C PRO A 182 -7.16 -33.44 23.43
N ASP A 183 -7.00 -32.34 24.17
CA ASP A 183 -8.08 -31.74 24.95
C ASP A 183 -9.05 -30.89 24.10
N LEU A 184 -8.82 -30.76 22.80
CA LEU A 184 -9.75 -30.05 21.90
C LEU A 184 -10.98 -30.91 21.62
N THR A 185 -12.13 -30.43 22.10
CA THR A 185 -13.44 -31.09 21.91
C THR A 185 -14.24 -30.53 20.74
N SER A 186 -13.84 -29.38 20.18
CA SER A 186 -14.54 -28.69 19.10
C SER A 186 -13.57 -27.98 18.16
N LEU A 187 -13.85 -28.04 16.86
CA LEU A 187 -13.16 -27.32 15.79
C LEU A 187 -13.93 -26.07 15.34
N ASP A 188 -14.86 -25.58 16.17
CA ASP A 188 -15.59 -24.35 15.92
C ASP A 188 -14.63 -23.17 15.65
N ARG A 189 -14.89 -22.45 14.55
CA ARG A 189 -14.06 -21.33 14.04
C ARG A 189 -12.62 -21.71 13.68
N LEU A 190 -12.37 -22.96 13.32
CA LEU A 190 -11.11 -23.34 12.66
C LEU A 190 -11.03 -22.66 11.29
N GLY A 191 -10.00 -21.84 11.10
CA GLY A 191 -9.70 -21.19 9.83
C GLY A 191 -8.40 -21.70 9.22
N PHE A 192 -8.30 -21.65 7.90
CA PHE A 192 -7.07 -21.95 7.17
C PHE A 192 -6.63 -20.72 6.40
N TYR A 193 -5.34 -20.43 6.45
CA TYR A 193 -4.70 -19.47 5.56
C TYR A 193 -4.02 -20.22 4.42
N VAL A 194 -4.23 -19.76 3.19
CA VAL A 194 -3.65 -20.35 1.99
C VAL A 194 -2.87 -19.28 1.24
N GLU A 195 -1.57 -19.50 1.10
CA GLU A 195 -0.70 -18.68 0.28
C GLU A 195 -0.38 -19.40 -1.04
N LEU A 196 -0.51 -18.67 -2.14
CA LEU A 196 -0.28 -19.15 -3.49
C LEU A 196 0.91 -18.41 -4.11
N PRO A 197 2.15 -18.88 -3.91
CA PRO A 197 3.36 -18.12 -4.21
C PRO A 197 3.60 -17.83 -5.70
N ASN A 198 2.87 -18.52 -6.61
CA ASN A 198 3.06 -18.44 -8.06
C ASN A 198 1.83 -17.88 -8.81
N VAL A 199 0.96 -17.14 -8.13
CA VAL A 199 -0.24 -16.54 -8.76
C VAL A 199 -0.11 -15.03 -8.72
N ALA A 200 -0.13 -14.38 -9.89
CA ALA A 200 0.01 -12.93 -10.01
C ALA A 200 -1.21 -12.18 -9.44
N GLU A 201 -2.41 -12.77 -9.56
CA GLU A 201 -3.68 -12.23 -9.05
C GLU A 201 -4.45 -13.36 -8.35
N PRO A 202 -4.20 -13.59 -7.05
CA PRO A 202 -4.85 -14.66 -6.30
C PRO A 202 -6.31 -14.35 -5.93
N GLU A 203 -6.77 -13.11 -6.07
CA GLU A 203 -8.09 -12.65 -5.62
C GLU A 203 -9.26 -13.48 -6.20
N PRO A 204 -9.34 -13.75 -7.52
CA PRO A 204 -10.41 -14.57 -8.07
C PRO A 204 -10.37 -16.02 -7.58
N LEU A 205 -9.19 -16.52 -7.16
CA LEU A 205 -9.04 -17.87 -6.64
C LEU A 205 -9.59 -17.99 -5.23
N PHE A 206 -9.52 -16.93 -4.42
CA PHE A 206 -10.13 -16.92 -3.09
C PHE A 206 -11.65 -17.02 -3.17
N ASP A 207 -12.29 -16.41 -4.18
CA ASP A 207 -13.73 -16.57 -4.42
C ASP A 207 -14.10 -18.03 -4.74
N LEU A 208 -13.23 -18.75 -5.47
CA LEU A 208 -13.44 -20.18 -5.76
C LEU A 208 -13.29 -21.05 -4.51
N LEU A 209 -12.43 -20.68 -3.56
CA LEU A 209 -12.31 -21.42 -2.29
C LEU A 209 -13.59 -21.33 -1.45
N GLN A 210 -14.36 -20.25 -1.55
CA GLN A 210 -15.66 -20.12 -0.87
C GLN A 210 -16.70 -21.12 -1.39
N LEU A 211 -16.56 -21.59 -2.64
CA LEU A 211 -17.42 -22.64 -3.22
C LEU A 211 -16.99 -24.06 -2.81
N GLY A 212 -15.89 -24.18 -2.06
CA GLY A 212 -15.35 -25.45 -1.59
C GLY A 212 -16.32 -26.17 -0.64
N ARG A 213 -16.39 -27.50 -0.77
CA ARG A 213 -17.13 -28.34 0.16
C ARG A 213 -16.18 -28.93 1.18
N TRP A 214 -16.47 -28.71 2.46
CA TRP A 214 -15.68 -29.24 3.56
C TRP A 214 -16.34 -30.49 4.11
N SER A 215 -15.53 -31.49 4.47
CA SER A 215 -16.00 -32.68 5.16
C SER A 215 -14.95 -33.19 6.12
N LEU A 216 -15.38 -33.73 7.25
CA LEU A 216 -14.53 -34.34 8.25
C LEU A 216 -14.95 -35.79 8.42
N ASN A 217 -14.01 -36.72 8.22
CA ASN A 217 -14.28 -38.17 8.29
C ASN A 217 -15.50 -38.61 7.47
N GLY A 218 -15.71 -37.98 6.30
CA GLY A 218 -16.84 -38.25 5.40
C GLY A 218 -18.15 -37.55 5.77
N GLN A 219 -18.23 -36.84 6.90
CA GLN A 219 -19.39 -36.02 7.26
C GLN A 219 -19.22 -34.60 6.73
N PRO A 220 -20.21 -34.04 5.99
CA PRO A 220 -20.12 -32.69 5.47
C PRO A 220 -20.12 -31.66 6.60
N LEU A 221 -19.27 -30.65 6.48
CA LEU A 221 -19.22 -29.49 7.37
C LEU A 221 -19.90 -28.29 6.71
N ALA A 222 -20.61 -27.48 7.50
CA ALA A 222 -21.07 -26.19 7.05
C ALA A 222 -19.88 -25.22 7.05
N ALA A 223 -19.41 -24.83 5.87
CA ALA A 223 -18.46 -23.73 5.71
C ALA A 223 -19.24 -22.41 5.70
N HIS A 224 -18.83 -21.46 6.53
CA HIS A 224 -19.39 -20.10 6.62
C HIS A 224 -18.34 -19.07 6.21
#